data_AF-A0A7C5QLP0-F1
#
_entry.id   AF-A0A7C5QLP0-F1
#
_cell.length_a   1.000
_cell.length_b   1.000
_cell.length_c   1.000
_cell.angle_alpha   90.00
_cell.angle_beta   90.00
_cell.angle_gamma   90.00
#
_symmetry.space_group_name_H-M   'P 1'
#
loop_
_entity.id
_entity.type
_entity.pdbx_description
1 polymer ?
#
loop_
_entity_poly.entity_id
_entity_poly.type
_entity_poly.pdbx_seq_one_letter_code
_entity_poly.pdbx_strand_id
1 'polypeptide(L)'
;MTQTPDTRLNDHPVIAREAEAARAAQGFSRAQFVARLGYENIGRGCRKYQAFLNGNFEQAFILENLHRACGVDPTTVLLWLERSRHERQIARIEAEARAFRPHGVIKTERARPSPVFVAAFTGADRLRRVSLDFSADAPSFVAQMRAAIVKRVGENGEIPAFGRPVGFAINLTPWLAQHYDLEGNFIEETAQAVPPGRASVRIGRKGAEIAALLPV
;
A
#
# COMPACT_ATOMS: atom_id res chain seq x y z
N MET A 1 -2.70 -17.63 -41.13
CA MET A 1 -3.49 -16.79 -40.20
C MET A 1 -2.61 -16.43 -39.02
N THR A 2 -1.97 -15.27 -39.09
CA THR A 2 -1.11 -14.71 -38.04
C THR A 2 -1.99 -14.06 -36.99
N GLN A 3 -2.08 -14.64 -35.79
CA GLN A 3 -2.73 -13.99 -34.65
C GLN A 3 -1.86 -12.81 -34.22
N THR A 4 -2.43 -11.61 -34.28
CA THR A 4 -1.87 -10.39 -33.71
C THR A 4 -1.61 -10.61 -32.22
N PRO A 5 -0.42 -10.33 -31.67
CA PRO A 5 -0.17 -10.48 -30.25
C PRO A 5 -1.07 -9.53 -29.47
N ASP A 6 -1.89 -10.09 -28.57
CA ASP A 6 -2.80 -9.36 -27.69
C ASP A 6 -1.99 -8.40 -26.82
N THR A 7 -2.09 -7.10 -27.11
CA THR A 7 -1.33 -6.02 -26.46
C THR A 7 -1.59 -5.94 -24.95
N ARG A 8 -2.66 -6.61 -24.47
CA ARG A 8 -3.02 -6.73 -23.05
C ARG A 8 -2.11 -7.67 -22.26
N LEU A 9 -1.28 -8.48 -22.93
CA LEU A 9 -0.41 -9.43 -22.23
C LEU A 9 0.76 -8.78 -21.50
N ASN A 10 1.21 -7.60 -21.93
CA ASN A 10 2.37 -6.94 -21.31
C ASN A 10 2.09 -6.44 -19.88
N ASP A 11 0.82 -6.20 -19.54
CA ASP A 11 0.40 -5.80 -18.19
C ASP A 11 0.16 -7.02 -17.28
N HIS A 12 0.21 -8.24 -17.83
CA HIS A 12 0.08 -9.44 -17.05
C HIS A 12 1.38 -9.80 -16.33
N PRO A 13 1.29 -10.39 -15.13
CA PRO A 13 2.47 -10.90 -14.44
C PRO A 13 3.25 -11.91 -15.29
N VAL A 14 4.57 -12.01 -15.08
CA VAL A 14 5.44 -12.94 -15.82
C VAL A 14 4.85 -14.34 -15.96
N ILE A 15 4.42 -14.97 -14.86
CA ILE A 15 3.91 -16.34 -14.89
C ILE A 15 2.68 -16.50 -15.78
N ALA A 16 1.83 -15.48 -15.87
CA ALA A 16 0.68 -15.48 -16.76
C ALA A 16 1.11 -15.32 -18.23
N ARG A 17 2.09 -14.44 -18.49
CA ARG A 17 2.67 -14.24 -19.83
C ARG A 17 3.34 -15.51 -20.34
N GLU A 18 4.16 -16.14 -19.51
CA GLU A 18 4.89 -17.37 -19.85
C GLU A 18 3.94 -18.55 -20.02
N ALA A 19 2.89 -18.67 -19.20
CA ALA A 19 1.85 -19.68 -19.37
C ALA A 19 1.10 -19.52 -20.71
N GLU A 20 0.72 -18.29 -21.07
CA GLU A 20 0.06 -18.02 -22.35
C GLU A 20 1.00 -18.21 -23.55
N ALA A 21 2.28 -17.86 -23.41
CA ALA A 21 3.29 -18.10 -24.43
C ALA A 21 3.49 -19.61 -24.65
N ALA A 22 3.62 -20.41 -23.58
CA ALA A 22 3.73 -21.85 -23.64
C ALA A 22 2.48 -22.51 -24.24
N ARG A 23 1.28 -22.00 -23.89
CA ARG A 23 0.02 -22.43 -24.51
C ARG A 23 0.01 -22.17 -26.01
N ALA A 24 0.37 -20.96 -26.42
CA ALA A 24 0.37 -20.54 -27.82
C ALA A 24 1.41 -21.33 -28.65
N ALA A 25 2.61 -21.54 -28.11
CA ALA A 25 3.67 -22.32 -28.76
C ALA A 25 3.26 -23.79 -29.00
N GLN A 26 2.47 -24.37 -28.10
CA GLN A 26 1.91 -25.71 -28.25
C GLN A 26 0.64 -25.75 -29.13
N GLY A 27 0.16 -24.61 -29.62
CA GLY A 27 -1.04 -24.52 -30.45
C GLY A 27 -2.35 -24.86 -29.74
N PHE A 28 -2.37 -24.87 -28.41
CA PHE A 28 -3.58 -25.23 -27.65
C PHE A 28 -4.56 -24.07 -27.55
N SER A 29 -5.84 -24.35 -27.76
CA SER A 29 -6.91 -23.47 -27.29
C SER A 29 -6.90 -23.36 -25.76
N ARG A 30 -7.52 -22.30 -25.20
CA ARG A 30 -7.64 -22.15 -23.73
C ARG A 30 -8.35 -23.35 -23.08
N ALA A 31 -9.39 -23.89 -23.73
CA ALA A 31 -10.10 -25.07 -23.22
C ALA A 31 -9.20 -26.32 -23.16
N GLN A 32 -8.40 -26.56 -24.20
CA GLN A 32 -7.44 -27.67 -24.24
C GLN A 32 -6.34 -27.51 -23.19
N PHE A 33 -5.84 -26.28 -23.01
CA PHE A 33 -4.84 -25.97 -21.99
C PHE A 33 -5.38 -26.19 -20.57
N VAL A 34 -6.61 -25.74 -20.31
CA VAL A 34 -7.33 -25.96 -19.05
C VAL A 34 -7.58 -27.46 -18.79
N ALA A 35 -7.90 -28.23 -19.82
CA ALA A 35 -7.99 -29.68 -19.70
C ALA A 35 -6.64 -30.30 -19.29
N ARG A 36 -5.52 -29.85 -19.87
CA ARG A 36 -4.16 -30.31 -19.49
C ARG A 36 -3.75 -29.90 -18.08
N LEU A 37 -4.26 -28.79 -17.57
CA LEU A 37 -4.12 -28.43 -16.15
C LEU A 37 -4.82 -29.44 -15.22
N GLY A 38 -5.70 -30.31 -15.74
CA GLY A 38 -6.41 -31.33 -14.97
C GLY A 38 -7.82 -30.94 -14.55
N TYR A 39 -8.41 -29.89 -15.12
CA TYR A 39 -9.80 -29.54 -14.86
C TYR A 39 -10.76 -30.46 -15.62
N GLU A 40 -11.61 -31.18 -14.91
CA GLU A 40 -12.73 -31.92 -15.52
C GLU A 40 -13.83 -30.98 -16.01
N ASN A 41 -14.17 -29.96 -15.20
CA ASN A 41 -15.12 -28.93 -15.58
C ASN A 41 -14.40 -27.78 -16.30
N ILE A 42 -14.34 -27.85 -17.62
CA ILE A 42 -13.64 -26.88 -18.48
C ILE A 42 -14.16 -25.46 -18.30
N GLY A 43 -15.49 -25.27 -18.19
CA GLY A 43 -16.07 -23.93 -18.00
C GLY A 43 -15.62 -23.27 -16.70
N ARG A 44 -15.58 -24.02 -15.60
CA ARG A 44 -15.04 -23.55 -14.31
C ARG A 44 -13.53 -23.32 -14.40
N GLY A 45 -12.81 -24.25 -15.04
CA GLY A 45 -11.36 -24.14 -15.24
C GLY A 45 -10.97 -22.90 -16.03
N CYS A 46 -11.67 -22.57 -17.12
CA CYS A 46 -11.45 -21.36 -17.91
C CYS A 46 -11.64 -20.09 -17.07
N ARG A 47 -12.66 -20.02 -16.21
CA ARG A 47 -12.86 -18.87 -15.30
C ARG A 47 -11.71 -18.73 -14.31
N LYS A 48 -11.27 -19.85 -13.72
CA LYS A 48 -10.15 -19.89 -12.77
C LYS A 48 -8.82 -19.52 -13.43
N TYR A 49 -8.60 -20.01 -14.65
CA TYR A 49 -7.43 -19.69 -15.45
C TYR A 49 -7.43 -18.22 -15.88
N GLN A 50 -8.56 -17.64 -16.28
CA GLN A 50 -8.65 -16.21 -16.55
C GLN A 50 -8.36 -15.36 -15.31
N ALA A 51 -8.87 -15.76 -14.13
CA ALA A 51 -8.54 -15.09 -12.88
C ALA A 51 -7.04 -15.17 -12.56
N PHE A 52 -6.41 -16.31 -12.85
CA PHE A 52 -4.96 -16.51 -12.74
C PHE A 52 -4.17 -15.57 -13.68
N LEU A 53 -4.59 -15.44 -14.95
CA LEU A 53 -3.97 -14.51 -15.89
C LEU A 53 -4.09 -13.06 -15.40
N ASN A 54 -5.24 -12.69 -14.87
CA ASN A 54 -5.48 -11.37 -14.25
C ASN A 54 -4.76 -11.20 -12.90
N GLY A 55 -4.02 -12.22 -12.46
CA GLY A 55 -3.12 -12.12 -11.36
C GLY A 55 -3.55 -12.73 -10.03
N ASN A 56 -4.67 -13.44 -10.00
CA ASN A 56 -5.05 -14.22 -8.83
C ASN A 56 -4.21 -15.51 -8.75
N PHE A 57 -3.16 -15.47 -7.94
CA PHE A 57 -2.25 -16.60 -7.73
C PHE A 57 -2.60 -17.48 -6.53
N GLU A 58 -3.78 -17.30 -5.93
CA GLU A 58 -4.25 -18.15 -4.82
C GLU A 58 -4.76 -19.50 -5.32
N GLN A 59 -4.81 -19.71 -6.65
CA GLN A 59 -5.24 -20.96 -7.25
C GLN A 59 -4.11 -22.01 -7.20
N ALA A 60 -3.90 -22.61 -6.03
CA ALA A 60 -2.89 -23.65 -5.79
C ALA A 60 -2.92 -24.75 -6.87
N PHE A 61 -4.12 -25.22 -7.23
CA PHE A 61 -4.31 -26.23 -8.27
C PHE A 61 -3.70 -25.84 -9.63
N ILE A 62 -3.80 -24.57 -10.03
CA ILE A 62 -3.20 -24.11 -11.29
C ILE A 62 -1.68 -24.14 -11.17
N LEU A 63 -1.13 -23.58 -10.08
CA LEU A 63 0.32 -23.53 -9.86
C LEU A 63 0.95 -24.93 -9.84
N GLU A 64 0.31 -25.87 -9.15
CA GLU A 64 0.77 -27.27 -9.03
C GLU A 64 0.75 -28.03 -10.37
N ASN A 65 -0.20 -27.72 -11.27
CA ASN A 65 -0.33 -28.44 -12.54
C ASN A 65 0.23 -27.67 -13.74
N LEU A 66 0.69 -26.43 -13.55
CA LEU A 66 1.15 -25.56 -14.64
C LEU A 66 2.34 -26.16 -15.39
N HIS A 67 3.26 -26.79 -14.67
CA HIS A 67 4.45 -27.41 -15.26
C HIS A 67 4.06 -28.49 -16.29
N ARG A 68 3.06 -29.33 -15.97
CA ARG A 68 2.52 -30.38 -16.85
C ARG A 68 1.81 -29.79 -18.06
N ALA A 69 1.00 -28.74 -17.85
CA ALA A 69 0.27 -28.08 -18.93
C ALA A 69 1.20 -27.34 -19.89
N CYS A 70 2.23 -26.68 -19.37
CA CYS A 70 3.25 -25.97 -20.14
C CYS A 70 4.34 -26.88 -20.72
N GLY A 71 4.49 -28.11 -20.23
CA GLY A 71 5.56 -29.01 -20.65
C GLY A 71 6.95 -28.55 -20.20
N VAL A 72 7.03 -27.89 -19.05
CA VAL A 72 8.28 -27.36 -18.46
C VAL A 72 8.59 -28.05 -17.14
N ASP A 73 9.82 -27.88 -16.66
CA ASP A 73 10.21 -28.35 -15.33
C ASP A 73 9.45 -27.59 -14.23
N PRO A 74 9.05 -28.24 -13.12
CA PRO A 74 8.44 -27.56 -11.98
C PRO A 74 9.24 -26.36 -11.47
N THR A 75 10.57 -26.43 -11.50
CA THR A 75 11.46 -25.33 -11.08
C THR A 75 11.29 -24.11 -11.97
N THR A 76 11.06 -24.28 -13.27
CA THR A 76 10.78 -23.17 -14.20
C THR A 76 9.52 -22.41 -13.80
N VAL A 77 8.46 -23.11 -13.39
CA VAL A 77 7.22 -22.49 -12.89
C VAL A 77 7.46 -21.72 -11.60
N LEU A 78 8.27 -22.25 -10.68
CA LEU A 78 8.64 -21.57 -9.44
C LEU A 78 9.39 -20.25 -9.72
N LEU A 79 10.34 -20.26 -10.67
CA LEU A 79 11.06 -19.06 -11.09
C LEU A 79 10.12 -17.99 -11.67
N TRP A 80 9.14 -18.40 -12.50
CA TRP A 80 8.13 -17.48 -13.01
C TRP A 80 7.26 -16.88 -11.91
N LEU A 81 6.87 -17.70 -10.92
CA LEU A 81 6.07 -17.26 -9.78
C LEU A 81 6.83 -16.25 -8.92
N GLU A 82 8.09 -16.55 -8.60
CA GLU A 82 8.95 -15.69 -7.80
C GLU A 82 9.17 -14.34 -8.49
N ARG A 83 9.51 -14.35 -9.79
CA ARG A 83 9.64 -13.12 -10.59
C ARG A 83 8.34 -12.32 -10.62
N SER A 84 7.20 -12.98 -10.77
CA SER A 84 5.88 -12.31 -10.76
C SER A 84 5.58 -11.66 -9.40
N ARG A 85 5.97 -12.30 -8.30
CA ARG A 85 5.82 -11.72 -6.95
C ARG A 85 6.75 -10.53 -6.76
N HIS A 86 7.98 -10.63 -7.24
CA HIS A 86 8.97 -9.56 -7.14
C HIS A 86 8.54 -8.31 -7.94
N GLU A 87 8.13 -8.46 -9.19
CA GLU A 87 7.66 -7.35 -10.02
C GLU A 87 6.44 -6.66 -9.41
N ARG A 88 5.51 -7.42 -8.83
CA ARG A 88 4.38 -6.83 -8.09
C ARG A 88 4.80 -6.07 -6.85
N GLN A 89 5.76 -6.60 -6.11
CA GLN A 89 6.25 -5.95 -4.92
C GLN A 89 6.91 -4.61 -5.28
N ILE A 90 7.73 -4.59 -6.34
CA ILE A 90 8.32 -3.35 -6.88
C ILE A 90 7.21 -2.39 -7.32
N ALA A 91 6.27 -2.82 -8.15
CA ALA A 91 5.18 -1.97 -8.63
C ALA A 91 4.33 -1.40 -7.49
N ARG A 92 4.13 -2.18 -6.41
CA ARG A 92 3.45 -1.71 -5.19
C ARG A 92 4.27 -0.64 -4.47
N ILE A 93 5.57 -0.87 -4.27
CA ILE A 93 6.47 0.11 -3.64
C ILE A 93 6.52 1.40 -4.46
N GLU A 94 6.63 1.30 -5.78
CA GLU A 94 6.62 2.46 -6.68
C GLU A 94 5.29 3.22 -6.65
N ALA A 95 4.16 2.50 -6.66
CA ALA A 95 2.84 3.10 -6.55
C ALA A 95 2.67 3.82 -5.21
N GLU A 96 3.14 3.22 -4.12
CA GLU A 96 3.14 3.82 -2.79
C GLU A 96 4.02 5.08 -2.75
N ALA A 97 5.25 5.01 -3.27
CA ALA A 97 6.15 6.15 -3.37
C ALA A 97 5.55 7.29 -4.21
N ARG A 98 4.88 6.97 -5.33
CA ARG A 98 4.22 7.96 -6.20
C ARG A 98 2.96 8.56 -5.57
N ALA A 99 2.22 7.79 -4.79
CA ALA A 99 1.03 8.25 -4.07
C ALA A 99 1.40 9.06 -2.83
N PHE A 100 2.60 8.88 -2.29
CA PHE A 100 3.08 9.58 -1.12
C PHE A 100 3.14 11.08 -1.35
N ARG A 101 2.70 11.83 -0.34
CA ARG A 101 2.80 13.29 -0.32
C ARG A 101 3.58 13.66 0.93
N PRO A 102 4.78 14.24 0.79
CA PRO A 102 5.57 14.68 1.94
C PRO A 102 4.73 15.59 2.86
N HIS A 103 4.91 15.46 4.17
CA HIS A 103 4.10 16.16 5.16
C HIS A 103 4.74 16.13 6.55
N GLY A 104 4.37 17.09 7.38
CA GLY A 104 4.73 17.09 8.80
C GLY A 104 3.71 16.34 9.66
N VAL A 105 4.18 15.82 10.79
CA VAL A 105 3.35 15.20 11.83
C VAL A 105 3.78 15.72 13.19
N ILE A 106 2.82 16.28 13.93
CA ILE A 106 3.06 16.75 15.29
C ILE A 106 3.08 15.55 16.24
N LYS A 107 4.15 15.43 17.03
CA LYS A 107 4.24 14.47 18.13
C LYS A 107 3.66 15.11 19.38
N THR A 108 2.87 14.34 20.10
CA THR A 108 2.14 14.79 21.29
C THR A 108 2.35 13.81 22.43
N GLU A 109 2.15 14.28 23.66
CA GLU A 109 2.26 13.44 24.87
C GLU A 109 1.37 12.19 24.81
N ARG A 110 0.19 12.30 24.19
CA ARG A 110 -0.73 11.17 24.02
C ARG A 110 -0.60 10.58 22.62
N ALA A 111 -0.13 9.34 22.54
CA ALA A 111 -0.18 8.56 21.29
C ALA A 111 -1.62 8.13 20.95
N ARG A 112 -2.43 7.82 21.97
CA ARG A 112 -3.85 7.48 21.84
C ARG A 112 -4.70 8.70 22.19
N PRO A 113 -5.62 9.14 21.31
CA PRO A 113 -6.46 10.29 21.61
C PRO A 113 -7.39 10.02 22.78
N SER A 114 -7.51 11.00 23.66
CA SER A 114 -8.46 11.03 24.77
C SER A 114 -9.01 12.45 24.95
N PRO A 115 -10.32 12.67 24.79
CA PRO A 115 -11.35 11.68 24.45
C PRO A 115 -11.30 11.23 22.98
N VAL A 116 -11.44 9.93 22.70
CA VAL A 116 -11.31 9.38 21.34
C VAL A 116 -12.35 9.91 20.35
N PHE A 117 -13.58 10.20 20.83
CA PHE A 117 -14.64 10.70 19.98
C PHE A 117 -14.30 12.07 19.36
N VAL A 118 -13.60 12.94 20.10
CA VAL A 118 -13.15 14.25 19.59
C VAL A 118 -12.20 14.05 18.41
N ALA A 119 -11.25 13.13 18.52
CA ALA A 119 -10.34 12.81 17.43
C ALA A 119 -11.08 12.18 16.23
N ALA A 120 -12.11 11.38 16.48
CA ALA A 120 -12.87 10.73 15.43
C ALA A 120 -13.80 11.71 14.66
N PHE A 121 -14.43 12.67 15.35
CA PHE A 121 -15.26 13.70 14.71
C PHE A 121 -14.45 14.79 14.01
N THR A 122 -13.34 15.23 14.61
CA THR A 122 -12.50 16.30 14.05
C THR A 122 -11.52 15.79 12.99
N GLY A 123 -11.20 14.49 13.02
CA GLY A 123 -10.18 13.86 12.20
C GLY A 123 -8.82 13.89 12.88
N ALA A 124 -8.39 12.74 13.41
CA ALA A 124 -7.10 12.56 14.06
C ALA A 124 -5.93 12.94 13.13
N ASP A 125 -6.05 12.54 11.87
CA ASP A 125 -5.10 12.87 10.82
C ASP A 125 -5.05 14.38 10.58
N ARG A 126 -6.22 15.02 10.50
CA ARG A 126 -6.30 16.47 10.38
C ARG A 126 -5.59 17.13 11.53
N LEU A 127 -5.86 16.71 12.77
CA LEU A 127 -5.32 17.27 14.03
C LEU A 127 -3.81 17.17 14.22
N ARG A 128 -3.12 16.26 13.54
CA ARG A 128 -1.67 16.08 13.72
C ARG A 128 -0.87 16.25 12.45
N ARG A 129 -1.48 16.08 11.28
CA ARG A 129 -0.84 16.28 9.98
C ARG A 129 -0.75 17.77 9.64
N VAL A 130 0.41 18.17 9.13
CA VAL A 130 0.69 19.50 8.62
C VAL A 130 1.09 19.35 7.15
N SER A 131 0.37 20.05 6.27
CA SER A 131 0.80 20.20 4.88
C SER A 131 1.96 21.19 4.84
N LEU A 132 3.09 20.77 4.28
CA LEU A 132 4.26 21.63 4.11
C LEU A 132 4.40 21.96 2.63
N ASP A 133 4.92 23.15 2.35
CA ASP A 133 5.34 23.56 1.04
C ASP A 133 6.76 23.06 0.79
N PHE A 134 6.89 22.00 -0.02
CA PHE A 134 8.15 21.39 -0.40
C PHE A 134 8.82 22.05 -1.62
N SER A 135 8.25 23.13 -2.14
CA SER A 135 8.97 23.98 -3.11
C SER A 135 10.03 24.86 -2.44
N ALA A 136 9.94 25.05 -1.12
CA ALA A 136 10.90 25.77 -0.30
C ALA A 136 12.05 24.85 0.18
N ASP A 137 13.10 25.47 0.72
CA ASP A 137 14.31 24.82 1.24
C ASP A 137 14.10 24.15 2.60
N ALA A 138 14.91 23.14 2.95
CA ALA A 138 14.69 22.31 4.14
C ALA A 138 14.59 23.07 5.48
N PRO A 139 15.42 24.10 5.76
CA PRO A 139 15.25 24.94 6.96
C PRO A 139 13.86 25.60 7.05
N SER A 140 13.23 25.87 5.91
CA SER A 140 11.88 26.43 5.87
C SER A 140 10.83 25.43 6.38
N PHE A 141 11.04 24.12 6.25
CA PHE A 141 10.06 23.12 6.71
C PHE A 141 9.95 23.09 8.23
N VAL A 142 11.08 23.24 8.92
CA VAL A 142 11.14 23.39 10.38
C VAL A 142 10.37 24.64 10.82
N ALA A 143 10.59 25.77 10.14
CA ALA A 143 9.86 27.01 10.41
C ALA A 143 8.35 26.87 10.17
N GLN A 144 7.95 26.24 9.05
CA GLN A 144 6.55 25.94 8.73
C GLN A 144 5.91 25.04 9.80
N MET A 145 6.62 24.02 10.27
CA MET A 145 6.13 23.14 11.34
C MET A 145 5.91 23.89 12.65
N ARG A 146 6.87 24.72 13.08
CA ARG A 146 6.73 25.52 14.30
C ARG A 146 5.55 26.49 14.21
N ALA A 147 5.40 27.17 13.08
CA ALA A 147 4.25 28.05 12.83
C ALA A 147 2.92 27.28 12.87
N ALA A 148 2.87 26.08 12.27
CA ALA A 148 1.70 25.23 12.28
C ALA A 148 1.35 24.73 13.69
N ILE A 149 2.35 24.36 14.51
CA ILE A 149 2.15 23.94 15.90
C ILE A 149 1.53 25.08 16.70
N VAL A 150 2.11 26.29 16.65
CA VAL A 150 1.59 27.47 17.35
C VAL A 150 0.13 27.76 16.97
N LYS A 151 -0.18 27.75 15.68
CA LYS A 151 -1.56 27.95 15.19
C LYS A 151 -2.54 26.90 15.74
N ARG A 152 -2.06 25.69 15.99
CA ARG A 152 -2.90 24.52 16.25
C ARG A 152 -3.17 24.25 17.72
N VAL A 153 -2.22 24.60 18.58
CA VAL A 153 -2.40 24.52 20.03
C VAL A 153 -3.29 25.65 20.58
N GLY A 154 -3.36 26.77 19.86
CA GLY A 154 -4.12 27.95 20.29
C GLY A 154 -3.70 28.43 21.68
N GLU A 155 -4.64 29.01 22.41
CA GLU A 155 -4.38 29.58 23.75
C GLU A 155 -4.13 28.50 24.83
N ASN A 156 -4.70 27.30 24.64
CA ASN A 156 -4.64 26.23 25.64
C ASN A 156 -3.31 25.45 25.63
N GLY A 157 -2.45 25.68 24.62
CA GLY A 157 -1.17 24.97 24.51
C GLY A 157 -1.29 23.48 24.17
N GLU A 158 -2.48 23.00 23.80
CA GLU A 158 -2.77 21.58 23.58
C GLU A 158 -3.43 21.33 22.23
N ILE A 159 -3.08 20.20 21.61
CA ILE A 159 -3.83 19.67 20.47
C ILE A 159 -5.06 18.92 21.01
N PRO A 160 -6.28 19.23 20.53
CA PRO A 160 -7.50 18.56 20.96
C PRO A 160 -7.37 17.04 20.96
N ALA A 161 -7.73 16.41 22.08
CA ALA A 161 -7.62 14.97 22.34
C ALA A 161 -6.19 14.38 22.40
N PHE A 162 -5.15 15.09 22.00
CA PHE A 162 -3.78 14.58 21.94
C PHE A 162 -2.84 15.19 22.99
N GLY A 163 -3.24 16.28 23.65
CA GLY A 163 -2.45 16.94 24.68
C GLY A 163 -1.36 17.84 24.10
N ARG A 164 -0.31 18.09 24.87
CA ARG A 164 0.74 19.04 24.48
C ARG A 164 1.63 18.46 23.38
N PRO A 165 2.08 19.28 22.41
CA PRO A 165 3.16 18.91 21.52
C PRO A 165 4.45 18.62 22.30
N VAL A 166 5.20 17.60 21.89
CA VAL A 166 6.52 17.26 22.46
C VAL A 166 7.64 17.30 21.41
N GLY A 167 7.28 17.56 20.15
CA GLY A 167 8.18 17.59 19.01
C GLY A 167 7.40 17.37 17.72
N PHE A 168 8.10 17.13 16.64
CA PHE A 168 7.47 16.81 15.36
C PHE A 168 8.38 15.98 14.46
N ALA A 169 7.76 15.38 13.44
CA ALA A 169 8.45 14.69 12.36
C ALA A 169 8.11 15.32 11.02
N ILE A 170 9.07 15.33 10.11
CA ILE A 170 8.88 15.69 8.70
C ILE A 170 9.05 14.40 7.90
N ASN A 171 7.96 13.92 7.31
CA ASN A 171 7.98 12.75 6.44
C ASN A 171 8.32 13.19 5.02
N LEU A 172 9.50 12.80 4.54
CA LEU A 172 10.03 13.16 3.21
C LEU A 172 9.66 12.11 2.17
N THR A 173 9.69 10.84 2.55
CA THR A 173 9.26 9.71 1.71
C THR A 173 8.52 8.70 2.59
N PRO A 174 7.88 7.64 2.04
CA PRO A 174 7.33 6.56 2.87
C PRO A 174 8.36 5.90 3.80
N TRP A 175 9.64 6.00 3.43
CA TRP A 175 10.77 5.30 4.05
C TRP A 175 11.71 6.27 4.77
N LEU A 176 11.31 7.53 4.94
CA LEU A 176 12.17 8.57 5.49
C LEU A 176 11.37 9.60 6.28
N ALA A 177 11.66 9.66 7.58
CA ALA A 177 11.19 10.74 8.45
C ALA A 177 12.32 11.31 9.29
N GLN A 178 12.36 12.63 9.39
CA GLN A 178 13.29 13.37 10.25
C GLN A 178 12.56 13.91 11.46
N HIS A 179 13.14 13.75 12.63
CA HIS A 179 12.51 14.09 13.91
C HIS A 179 13.21 15.28 14.55
N TYR A 180 12.39 16.14 15.14
CA TYR A 180 12.83 17.39 15.74
C TYR A 180 12.16 17.61 17.09
N ASP A 181 12.86 18.33 17.97
CA ASP A 181 12.26 18.89 19.17
C ASP A 181 11.38 20.12 18.84
N LEU A 182 10.83 20.78 19.87
CA LEU A 182 9.98 21.96 19.69
C LEU A 182 10.75 23.23 19.28
N GLU A 183 12.06 23.28 19.54
CA GLU A 183 12.94 24.37 19.14
C GLU A 183 13.34 24.26 17.65
N GLY A 184 13.21 23.06 17.08
CA GLY A 184 13.56 22.74 15.71
C GLY A 184 14.95 22.11 15.60
N ASN A 185 15.54 21.67 16.70
CA ASN A 185 16.79 20.92 16.67
C ASN A 185 16.53 19.50 16.19
N PHE A 186 17.39 19.01 15.30
CA PHE A 186 17.32 17.65 14.80
C PHE A 186 17.64 16.66 15.91
N ILE A 187 16.83 15.60 16.02
CA ILE A 187 17.03 14.51 16.98
C ILE A 187 17.57 13.28 16.25
N GLU A 188 16.81 12.78 15.27
CA GLU A 188 17.11 11.52 14.59
C GLU A 188 16.38 11.41 13.24
N GLU A 189 16.75 10.38 12.49
CA GLU A 189 16.11 9.97 11.25
C GLU A 189 15.62 8.52 11.36
N THR A 190 14.45 8.21 10.81
CA THR A 190 13.87 6.86 10.82
C THR A 190 13.54 6.37 9.41
N ALA A 191 13.71 5.06 9.20
CA ALA A 191 13.48 4.36 7.93
C ALA A 191 11.99 4.18 7.55
N GLN A 192 11.09 4.91 8.22
CA GLN A 192 9.66 4.87 7.97
C GLN A 192 9.02 6.23 8.30
N ALA A 193 8.05 6.63 7.48
CA ALA A 193 7.21 7.79 7.74
C ALA A 193 6.40 7.63 9.02
N VAL A 194 6.33 8.68 9.84
CA VAL A 194 5.49 8.70 11.04
C VAL A 194 4.02 8.83 10.62
N PRO A 195 3.13 7.89 10.94
CA PRO A 195 1.73 8.05 10.60
C PRO A 195 1.09 9.13 11.49
N PRO A 196 0.21 9.99 10.94
CA PRO A 196 -0.49 11.02 11.73
C PRO A 196 -1.54 10.44 12.70
N GLY A 197 -1.78 9.13 12.66
CA GLY A 197 -2.86 8.44 13.37
C GLY A 197 -4.19 8.48 12.59
N ARG A 198 -5.08 7.53 12.86
CA ARG A 198 -6.44 7.49 12.29
C ARG A 198 -7.46 7.22 13.39
N ALA A 199 -8.58 7.92 13.35
CA ALA A 199 -9.73 7.62 14.19
C ALA A 199 -10.98 7.60 13.31
N SER A 200 -11.89 6.67 13.59
CA SER A 200 -13.13 6.52 12.83
C SER A 200 -14.32 6.31 13.76
N VAL A 201 -15.48 6.80 13.31
CA VAL A 201 -16.78 6.54 13.93
C VAL A 201 -17.62 5.77 12.91
N ARG A 202 -18.25 4.68 13.34
CA ARG A 202 -19.34 4.02 12.60
C ARG A 202 -20.63 4.23 13.35
N ILE A 203 -21.60 4.90 12.72
CA ILE A 203 -22.94 5.10 13.31
C ILE A 203 -23.89 4.09 12.67
N GLY A 204 -24.41 3.17 13.47
CA GLY A 204 -25.39 2.15 13.06
C GLY A 204 -26.73 2.32 13.78
N ARG A 205 -27.74 1.52 13.38
CA ARG A 205 -29.10 1.55 13.99
C ARG A 205 -29.13 1.24 15.49
N LYS A 206 -28.06 0.69 16.07
CA LYS A 206 -27.93 0.33 17.50
C LYS A 206 -26.96 1.21 18.30
N GLY A 207 -26.40 2.28 17.69
CA GLY A 207 -25.45 3.19 18.36
C GLY A 207 -24.20 3.50 17.53
N ALA A 208 -23.27 4.26 18.12
CA ALA A 208 -21.99 4.64 17.51
C ALA A 208 -20.83 3.77 18.04
N GLU A 209 -20.04 3.20 17.15
CA GLU A 209 -18.79 2.50 17.46
C GLU A 209 -17.60 3.41 17.11
N ILE A 210 -16.68 3.60 18.04
CA ILE A 210 -15.54 4.51 17.89
C ILE A 210 -14.24 3.72 18.01
N ALA A 211 -13.41 3.80 16.98
CA ALA A 211 -12.10 3.16 16.94
C ALA A 211 -11.00 4.19 16.70
N ALA A 212 -9.94 4.12 17.51
CA ALA A 212 -8.66 4.73 17.18
C ALA A 212 -7.78 3.63 16.59
N LEU A 213 -7.40 3.78 15.33
CA LEU A 213 -6.33 2.98 14.74
C LEU A 213 -5.02 3.64 15.16
N LEU A 214 -4.34 2.97 16.09
CA LEU A 214 -2.99 3.35 16.47
C LEU A 214 -2.09 3.31 15.23
N PRO A 215 -1.08 4.18 15.15
CA PRO A 215 0.14 3.87 14.41
C PRO A 215 0.55 2.43 14.72
N VAL A 216 0.63 1.58 13.70
CA VAL A 216 1.56 0.44 13.74
C VAL A 216 2.89 0.98 13.28
#